data_AF-A0A518I7F7-F1
#
_entry.id   AF-A0A518I7F7-F1
#
_cell.length_a   1.000
_cell.length_b   1.000
_cell.length_c   1.000
_cell.angle_alpha   90.00
_cell.angle_beta   90.00
_cell.angle_gamma   90.00
#
_symmetry.space_group_name_H-M   'P 1'
#
loop_
_entity.id
_entity.type
_entity.pdbx_description
1 polymer ?
#
loop_
_entity_poly.entity_id
_entity_poly.type
_entity_poly.pdbx_seq_one_letter_code
_entity_poly.pdbx_strand_id
1 'polypeptide(L)'
;MNFCQLLPAWIIVCAVCGAVVGNWCGDVEQGIYWGTIIGWTPVGLLYAIVIWHNQFVGDQPKCRCGSKDKYGLEFMRKDVGSPVQDEFECRSCGRRYRFRKNTFYEIASDGNEIPYAKQRGLLPWKYLDDQGSD
;
A
#
# COMPACT_ATOMS: atom_id res chain seq x y z
N MET A 1 -11.76 -3.86 -18.80
CA MET A 1 -12.46 -5.17 -18.69
C MET A 1 -12.80 -5.38 -17.22
N ASN A 2 -14.07 -5.65 -16.90
CA ASN A 2 -14.52 -5.78 -15.52
C ASN A 2 -13.96 -7.07 -14.89
N PHE A 3 -13.22 -6.93 -13.79
CA PHE A 3 -12.59 -8.04 -13.06
C PHE A 3 -13.61 -9.14 -12.67
N CYS A 4 -14.86 -8.76 -12.47
CA CYS A 4 -15.97 -9.66 -12.14
C CYS A 4 -16.29 -10.70 -13.24
N GLN A 5 -15.99 -10.43 -14.51
CA GLN A 5 -16.22 -11.39 -15.60
C GLN A 5 -15.00 -12.27 -15.89
N LEU A 6 -13.80 -11.87 -15.46
CA LEU A 6 -12.55 -12.60 -15.68
C LEU A 6 -12.36 -13.77 -14.69
N LEU A 7 -12.85 -13.62 -13.46
CA LEU A 7 -12.79 -14.66 -12.42
C LEU A 7 -13.47 -15.98 -12.82
N PRO A 8 -14.74 -16.00 -13.29
CA PRO A 8 -15.38 -17.25 -13.69
C PRO A 8 -14.70 -17.89 -14.91
N ALA A 9 -14.22 -17.09 -15.86
CA ALA A 9 -13.48 -17.61 -17.01
C ALA A 9 -12.14 -18.26 -16.60
N TRP A 10 -11.41 -17.67 -15.65
CA TRP A 10 -10.17 -18.23 -15.11
C TRP A 10 -10.37 -19.57 -14.43
N ILE A 11 -11.44 -19.72 -13.63
CA ILE A 11 -11.78 -20.98 -12.96
C ILE A 11 -12.01 -22.09 -13.98
N ILE A 12 -12.75 -21.79 -15.05
CA ILE A 12 -13.03 -22.76 -16.12
C ILE A 12 -11.73 -23.16 -16.83
N VAL A 13 -10.85 -22.21 -17.14
CA VAL A 13 -9.55 -22.50 -17.77
C VAL A 13 -8.67 -23.38 -16.87
N CYS A 14 -8.56 -23.08 -15.57
CA CYS A 14 -7.79 -23.90 -14.64
C CYS A 14 -8.35 -25.31 -14.49
N ALA A 15 -9.67 -25.46 -14.46
CA ALA A 15 -10.33 -26.76 -14.38
C ALA A 15 -10.12 -27.59 -15.66
N VAL A 16 -10.22 -26.96 -16.84
CA VAL A 16 -9.98 -27.63 -18.13
C VAL A 16 -8.52 -28.06 -18.26
N CYS A 17 -7.56 -27.19 -17.92
CA CYS A 17 -6.14 -27.54 -17.93
C CYS A 17 -5.84 -28.69 -16.95
N GLY A 18 -6.40 -28.66 -15.74
CA GLY A 18 -6.27 -29.73 -14.75
C GLY A 18 -6.86 -31.06 -15.23
N ALA A 19 -8.02 -31.03 -15.89
CA ALA A 19 -8.66 -32.22 -16.45
C ALA A 19 -7.83 -32.84 -17.59
N VAL A 20 -7.24 -32.02 -18.47
CA VAL A 20 -6.37 -32.50 -19.56
C VAL A 20 -5.13 -33.20 -19.00
N VAL A 21 -4.49 -32.62 -17.98
CA VAL A 21 -3.30 -33.22 -17.32
C VAL A 21 -3.68 -34.50 -16.56
N GLY A 22 -4.80 -34.49 -15.83
CA GLY A 22 -5.30 -35.67 -15.12
C GLY A 22 -5.63 -36.83 -16.05
N ASN A 23 -6.17 -36.54 -17.24
CA ASN A 23 -6.45 -37.55 -18.26
C ASN A 23 -5.17 -38.21 -18.81
N TRP A 24 -4.02 -37.52 -18.78
CA TRP A 24 -2.72 -38.10 -19.18
C TRP A 24 -2.09 -38.95 -18.07
N CYS A 25 -2.36 -38.63 -16.80
CA CYS A 25 -1.85 -39.38 -15.65
C CYS A 25 -2.77 -40.53 -15.19
N GLY A 26 -3.96 -40.68 -15.79
CA GLY A 26 -4.92 -41.75 -15.47
C GLY A 26 -5.84 -41.46 -14.27
N ASP A 27 -5.76 -40.26 -13.69
CA ASP A 27 -6.65 -39.82 -12.60
C ASP A 27 -7.07 -38.35 -12.81
N VAL A 28 -8.26 -38.20 -13.41
CA VAL A 28 -8.82 -36.89 -13.80
C VAL A 28 -9.23 -36.08 -12.57
N GLU A 29 -9.72 -36.75 -11.51
CA GLU A 29 -10.20 -36.09 -10.30
C GLU A 29 -9.03 -35.42 -9.57
N GLN A 30 -7.91 -36.13 -9.47
CA GLN A 30 -6.69 -35.60 -8.89
C GLN A 30 -6.09 -34.46 -9.75
N GLY A 31 -6.15 -34.57 -11.08
CA GLY A 31 -5.67 -33.54 -12.00
C GLY A 31 -6.42 -32.21 -11.88
N ILE A 32 -7.75 -32.24 -11.74
CA ILE A 32 -8.58 -31.05 -11.53
C ILE A 32 -8.23 -30.39 -10.19
N TYR A 33 -8.04 -31.18 -9.13
CA TYR A 33 -7.67 -30.67 -7.81
C TYR A 33 -6.31 -29.94 -7.84
N TRP A 34 -5.28 -30.55 -8.43
CA TRP A 34 -3.97 -29.90 -8.54
C TRP A 34 -3.98 -28.69 -9.48
N GLY A 35 -4.70 -28.77 -10.60
CA GLY A 35 -4.83 -27.68 -11.56
C GLY A 35 -5.48 -26.43 -10.95
N THR A 36 -6.48 -26.62 -10.09
CA THR A 36 -7.12 -25.51 -9.38
C THR A 36 -6.22 -24.91 -8.30
N ILE A 37 -5.54 -25.73 -7.47
CA ILE A 37 -4.61 -25.22 -6.45
C ILE A 37 -3.49 -24.39 -7.09
N ILE A 38 -2.83 -24.94 -8.12
CA ILE A 38 -1.73 -24.26 -8.80
C ILE A 38 -2.22 -22.98 -9.48
N GLY A 39 -3.41 -23.01 -10.10
CA GLY A 39 -4.01 -21.85 -10.73
C GLY A 39 -4.36 -20.72 -9.76
N TRP A 40 -4.75 -21.04 -8.52
CA TRP A 40 -5.10 -20.05 -7.50
C TRP A 40 -3.91 -19.57 -6.66
N THR A 41 -2.83 -20.36 -6.57
CA THR A 41 -1.65 -20.02 -5.74
C THR A 41 -1.07 -18.64 -6.06
N PRO A 42 -0.85 -18.23 -7.34
CA PRO A 42 -0.35 -16.90 -7.67
C PRO A 42 -1.30 -15.78 -7.22
N VAL A 43 -2.61 -16.00 -7.35
CA VAL A 43 -3.64 -15.01 -6.95
C VAL A 43 -3.65 -14.84 -5.43
N GLY A 44 -3.60 -15.95 -4.69
CA GLY A 44 -3.49 -15.94 -3.24
C GLY A 44 -2.20 -15.25 -2.76
N LEU A 45 -1.07 -15.51 -3.41
CA LEU A 45 0.20 -14.86 -3.10
C LEU A 45 0.14 -13.35 -3.34
N LEU A 46 -0.42 -12.90 -4.47
CA LEU A 46 -0.62 -11.47 -4.74
C LEU A 46 -1.51 -10.82 -3.68
N TYR A 47 -2.60 -11.48 -3.29
CA TYR A 47 -3.49 -10.98 -2.25
C TYR A 47 -2.77 -10.86 -0.89
N ALA A 48 -1.96 -11.85 -0.53
CA ALA A 48 -1.13 -11.80 0.67
C ALA A 48 -0.10 -10.66 0.61
N ILE A 49 0.55 -10.44 -0.54
CA ILE A 49 1.48 -9.31 -0.74
C ILE A 49 0.77 -7.97 -0.58
N VAL A 50 -0.45 -7.81 -1.13
CA VAL A 50 -1.22 -6.57 -0.98
C VAL A 50 -1.60 -6.32 0.48
N ILE A 51 -2.05 -7.35 1.20
CA ILE A 51 -2.33 -7.24 2.64
C ILE A 51 -1.06 -6.86 3.40
N TRP A 52 0.06 -7.54 3.13
CA TRP A 52 1.34 -7.27 3.75
C TRP A 52 1.81 -5.84 3.44
N HIS A 53 1.71 -5.39 2.19
CA HIS A 53 2.07 -4.04 1.79
C HIS A 53 1.20 -2.99 2.50
N ASN A 54 -0.12 -3.17 2.54
CA ASN A 54 -1.03 -2.26 3.25
C ASN A 54 -0.76 -2.22 4.76
N GLN A 55 -0.37 -3.35 5.35
CA GLN A 55 -0.02 -3.46 6.75
C GLN A 55 1.33 -2.80 7.07
N PHE A 56 2.38 -3.08 6.30
CA PHE A 56 3.75 -2.69 6.64
C PHE A 56 4.21 -1.38 6.02
N VAL A 57 3.75 -1.04 4.83
CA VAL A 57 4.20 0.18 4.15
C VAL A 57 3.37 1.38 4.62
N GLY A 58 2.10 1.17 4.96
CA GLY A 58 1.17 2.23 5.33
C GLY A 58 0.94 3.22 4.17
N ASP A 59 -0.29 3.70 3.99
CA ASP A 59 -0.50 4.86 3.10
C ASP A 59 0.33 6.02 3.63
N GLN A 60 1.05 6.79 2.80
CA GLN A 60 1.71 8.00 3.29
C GLN A 60 0.67 8.97 3.88
N PRO A 61 0.99 9.71 4.95
CA PRO A 61 0.06 10.69 5.48
C PRO A 61 -0.19 11.76 4.42
N LYS A 62 -1.45 12.17 4.29
CA LYS A 62 -1.82 13.25 3.37
C LYS A 62 -1.28 14.58 3.89
N CYS A 63 -1.00 15.50 2.98
CA CYS A 63 -0.71 16.87 3.40
C CYS A 63 -1.98 17.52 3.98
N ARG A 64 -1.77 18.41 4.95
CA ARG A 64 -2.83 19.20 5.60
C ARG A 64 -3.60 20.12 4.64
N CYS A 65 -3.06 20.40 3.45
CA CYS A 65 -3.76 21.17 2.42
C CYS A 65 -4.93 20.43 1.77
N GLY A 66 -5.10 19.12 2.02
CA GLY A 66 -6.21 18.34 1.47
C GLY A 66 -6.12 18.07 -0.03
N SER A 67 -4.94 18.32 -0.64
CA SER A 67 -4.70 18.01 -2.06
C SER A 67 -5.06 16.55 -2.37
N LYS A 68 -5.80 16.35 -3.47
CA LYS A 68 -6.24 15.02 -3.95
C LYS A 68 -5.11 14.21 -4.56
N ASP A 69 -3.93 14.80 -4.76
CA ASP A 69 -2.76 14.08 -5.24
C ASP A 69 -2.30 13.11 -4.15
N LYS A 70 -2.61 11.82 -4.35
CA LYS A 70 -2.26 10.71 -3.46
C LYS A 70 -0.74 10.59 -3.19
N TYR A 71 0.08 11.32 -3.95
CA TYR A 71 1.55 11.34 -3.87
C TYR A 71 2.08 12.75 -3.55
N GLY A 72 1.32 13.54 -2.77
CA GLY A 72 1.61 14.95 -2.59
C GLY A 72 2.89 15.28 -1.82
N LEU A 73 3.49 14.31 -1.10
CA LEU A 73 4.72 14.49 -0.32
C LEU A 73 5.91 13.88 -1.05
N GLU A 74 6.82 14.72 -1.53
CA GLU A 74 8.08 14.29 -2.15
C GLU A 74 9.21 14.36 -1.10
N PHE A 75 10.11 13.37 -1.12
CA PHE A 75 11.30 13.38 -0.25
C PHE A 75 12.22 14.54 -0.64
N MET A 76 12.56 15.38 0.33
CA MET A 76 13.58 16.41 0.12
C MET A 76 14.97 15.76 0.13
N ARG A 77 15.56 15.59 -1.05
CA ARG A 77 17.00 15.36 -1.17
C ARG A 77 17.69 16.72 -1.11
N LYS A 78 18.44 17.01 -0.05
CA LYS A 78 19.35 18.16 -0.05
C LYS A 78 20.61 17.80 -0.83
N ASP A 79 20.94 18.62 -1.81
CA ASP A 79 22.08 18.44 -2.72
C ASP A 79 23.43 18.70 -2.03
N VAL A 80 23.41 19.24 -0.81
CA VAL A 80 24.60 19.66 -0.06
C VAL A 80 24.42 19.26 1.41
N GLY A 81 24.92 18.09 1.77
CA GLY A 81 24.96 17.58 3.15
C GLY A 81 24.45 16.15 3.27
N SER A 82 24.82 15.47 4.36
CA SER A 82 24.27 14.16 4.71
C SER A 82 22.74 14.23 4.61
N PRO A 83 22.08 13.31 3.90
CA PRO A 83 20.63 13.33 3.80
C PRO A 83 20.07 13.36 5.22
N VAL A 84 19.33 14.42 5.55
CA VAL A 84 18.39 14.33 6.66
C VAL A 84 17.32 13.38 6.15
N GLN A 85 17.60 12.08 6.27
CA GLN A 85 16.61 11.04 6.06
C GLN A 85 15.38 11.50 6.84
N ASP A 86 14.23 11.51 6.18
CA ASP A 86 12.92 11.79 6.77
C ASP A 86 12.33 13.21 6.62
N GLU A 87 12.88 14.10 5.79
CA GLU A 87 12.20 15.36 5.40
C GLU A 87 11.40 15.22 4.09
N PHE A 88 10.18 15.77 4.08
CA PHE A 88 9.22 15.72 2.98
C PHE A 88 8.66 17.11 2.67
N GLU A 89 8.37 17.40 1.42
CA GLU A 89 7.72 18.63 1.01
C GLU A 89 6.43 18.34 0.24
N CYS A 90 5.37 19.10 0.54
CA CYS A 90 4.16 19.05 -0.26
C CYS A 90 4.30 19.88 -1.52
N ARG A 91 4.24 19.25 -2.70
CA ARG A 91 4.34 19.96 -3.98
C ARG A 91 3.19 20.93 -4.26
N SER A 92 2.01 20.67 -3.69
CA SER A 92 0.82 21.51 -3.89
C SER A 92 0.85 22.80 -3.08
N CYS A 93 1.48 22.82 -1.90
CA CYS A 93 1.44 23.98 -1.00
C CYS A 93 2.78 24.40 -0.40
N GLY A 94 3.87 23.70 -0.71
CA GLY A 94 5.22 23.97 -0.19
C GLY A 94 5.43 23.67 1.30
N ARG A 95 4.45 23.07 1.98
CA ARG A 95 4.58 22.72 3.40
C ARG A 95 5.62 21.62 3.59
N ARG A 96 6.45 21.76 4.62
CA ARG A 96 7.50 20.82 4.96
C ARG A 96 7.10 19.95 6.13
N TYR A 97 7.49 18.69 6.06
CA TYR A 97 7.19 17.69 7.07
C TYR A 97 8.46 16.93 7.42
N ARG A 98 8.54 16.45 8.66
CA ARG A 98 9.59 15.55 9.12
C ARG A 98 8.98 14.32 9.76
N PHE A 99 9.45 13.14 9.37
CA PHE A 99 9.05 11.90 10.00
C PHE A 99 10.04 11.50 11.09
N ARG A 100 9.55 11.23 12.30
CA ARG A 100 10.40 10.79 13.41
C ARG A 100 9.63 9.89 14.35
N LYS A 101 10.18 8.72 14.67
CA LYS A 101 9.62 7.77 15.67
C LYS A 101 8.11 7.53 15.46
N ASN A 102 7.69 7.17 14.24
CA ASN A 102 6.30 6.91 13.85
C ASN A 102 5.35 8.12 13.98
N THR A 103 5.88 9.34 14.03
CA THR A 103 5.11 10.58 14.08
C THR A 103 5.58 11.52 12.98
N PHE A 104 4.65 12.04 12.20
CA PHE A 104 4.86 13.12 11.24
C PHE A 104 4.68 14.46 11.93
N TYR A 105 5.68 15.32 11.78
CA TYR A 105 5.70 16.69 12.25
C TYR A 105 5.61 17.63 11.05
N GLU A 106 4.76 18.64 11.12
CA GLU A 106 4.78 19.77 10.20
C GLU A 106 5.84 20.77 10.68
N ILE A 107 6.73 21.18 9.79
CA ILE A 107 7.74 22.20 10.07
C ILE A 107 7.12 23.55 9.71
N ALA A 108 6.89 24.39 10.72
CA ALA A 108 6.41 25.75 10.55
C ALA A 108 7.52 26.67 10.00
N SER A 109 7.15 27.86 9.51
CA SER A 109 8.07 28.80 8.88
C SER A 109 9.17 29.34 9.81
N ASP A 110 8.93 29.30 11.12
CA ASP A 110 9.87 29.62 12.20
C ASP A 110 10.84 28.47 12.54
N GLY A 111 10.65 27.29 11.92
CA GLY A 111 11.41 26.08 12.18
C GLY A 111 10.86 25.22 13.33
N ASN A 112 9.73 25.60 13.94
CA ASN A 112 9.09 24.78 14.96
C ASN A 112 8.45 23.52 14.36
N GLU A 113 8.54 22.40 15.09
CA GLU A 113 7.97 21.11 14.70
C GLU A 113 6.64 20.89 15.42
N ILE A 114 5.53 20.83 14.66
CA ILE A 114 4.18 20.62 15.19
C ILE A 114 3.74 19.19 14.85
N PRO A 115 3.42 18.32 15.83
CA PRO A 115 2.99 16.96 15.54
C PRO A 115 1.64 16.96 14.81
N TYR A 116 1.61 16.35 13.63
CA TYR A 116 0.45 16.39 12.71
C TYR A 116 -0.21 15.03 12.55
N ALA A 117 0.56 13.95 12.45
CA ALA A 117 0.00 12.61 12.28
C ALA A 117 0.85 11.57 12.99
N LYS A 118 0.21 10.55 13.56
CA LYS A 118 0.90 9.45 14.23
C LYS A 118 0.45 8.12 13.70
N GLN A 119 1.41 7.25 13.38
CA GLN A 119 1.16 5.87 13.02
C GLN A 119 1.24 5.00 14.28
N ARG A 120 0.16 4.28 14.60
CA ARG A 120 0.13 3.29 15.69
C ARG A 120 0.32 1.89 15.11
N GLY A 121 1.56 1.54 14.78
CA GLY A 121 1.89 0.24 14.21
C GLY A 121 1.25 0.04 12.83
N LEU A 122 0.42 -1.00 12.71
CA LEU A 122 -0.24 -1.41 11.47
C LEU A 122 -1.54 -0.62 11.16
N LEU A 123 -1.93 0.32 12.01
CA LEU A 123 -3.15 1.10 11.83
C LEU A 123 -2.92 2.30 10.89
N PRO A 124 -3.97 2.75 10.18
CA PRO A 124 -3.93 3.98 9.39
C PRO A 124 -3.44 5.18 10.22
N TRP A 125 -2.89 6.18 9.54
CA TRP A 125 -2.46 7.42 10.20
C TRP A 125 -3.61 8.04 10.99
N LYS A 126 -3.36 8.29 12.27
CA LYS A 126 -4.22 9.12 13.10
C LYS A 126 -3.72 10.55 13.00
N TYR A 127 -4.48 11.39 12.30
CA TYR A 127 -4.24 12.82 12.27
C TYR A 127 -4.54 13.40 13.65
N LEU A 128 -3.62 14.21 14.14
CA LEU A 128 -3.73 14.97 15.36
C LEU A 128 -4.30 16.32 14.93
N ASP A 129 -5.63 16.42 14.93
CA ASP A 129 -6.27 17.72 14.74
C ASP A 129 -5.91 18.62 15.93
N ASP A 130 -5.80 19.93 15.69
CA ASP A 130 -5.62 20.94 16.74
C ASP A 130 -6.89 20.99 17.60
N GLN A 131 -7.07 20.04 18.52
CA GLN A 131 -8.06 20.16 19.58
C GLN A 131 -7.53 21.16 20.61
N GLY A 132 -7.82 22.44 20.36
CA GLY A 132 -7.48 23.54 21.23
C GLY A 132 -8.06 24.87 20.75
N SER A 133 -9.39 24.97 20.68
CA SER A 133 -10.12 26.24 20.87
C SER A 133 -11.62 25.95 21.00
N ASP A 134 -12.04 25.65 22.23
CA ASP A 134 -13.20 26.27 22.89
C ASP A 134 -13.06 26.06 24.40
#